data_AF-A0A3N5YRZ7-F1
#
_entry.id   AF-A0A3N5YRZ7-F1
#
_cell.length_a   1.000
_cell.length_b   1.000
_cell.length_c   1.000
_cell.angle_alpha   90.00
_cell.angle_beta   90.00
_cell.angle_gamma   90.00
#
_symmetry.space_group_name_H-M   'P 1'
#
loop_
_entity.id
_entity.type
_entity.pdbx_description
1 polymer ?
#
loop_
_entity_poly.entity_id
_entity_poly.type
_entity_poly.pdbx_seq_one_letter_code
_entity_poly.pdbx_strand_id
1 'polypeptide(L)'
;MTQLPTFPARRSTQFPRLSAAQAASVLACGLATWVSAGALAVVSQTSSGRLGLLPPWWVPVVVAVLLAAALLAAGRAASALPLALTGVLLLPWLPVPVPDAFLVWSGPLTWWIWAGALAMVAARLLRGPASRLASMPARGAAGSAAAIAFLIYCGAAWQVSAVLPGGDEPHYLVITQSLLSDGDIQIENNHQRGDYRAYFEGTLRPDYLRRGQNRQIYSIHAPGLSALVAPAFAAGGYPGVVVFLALVSAIGSLLVWLTAYRLTGSPPAAWFGWAAVTLTVPFFFHAFAVYPDATGAALVMTAVYALVDLEMVPPALRPPSLLRWALHGLALAVLPWLHTRYALAAGVLGACLALRLLGTRAWRSLAALLAIPVASAAAWF
;
A
#
# COMPACT_ATOMS: atom_id res chain seq x y z
N MET A 1 -50.75 41.66 38.56
CA MET A 1 -49.87 40.62 37.99
C MET A 1 -49.92 40.73 36.49
N THR A 2 -49.00 41.49 35.91
CA THR A 2 -48.88 41.71 34.46
C THR A 2 -47.61 40.97 34.01
N GLN A 3 -47.78 39.93 33.19
CA GLN A 3 -46.65 39.18 32.63
C GLN A 3 -45.94 40.04 31.57
N LEU A 4 -44.64 40.27 31.78
CA LEU A 4 -43.74 40.85 30.79
C LEU A 4 -43.42 39.80 29.71
N PRO A 5 -43.36 40.19 28.42
CA PRO A 5 -42.99 39.28 27.35
C PRO A 5 -41.49 38.96 27.41
N THR A 6 -41.16 37.67 27.48
CA THR A 6 -39.80 37.15 27.33
C THR A 6 -39.36 37.31 25.87
N PHE A 7 -38.39 38.20 25.62
CA PHE A 7 -37.73 38.29 24.32
C PHE A 7 -36.92 37.00 24.03
N PRO A 8 -36.97 36.46 22.80
CA PRO A 8 -36.14 35.33 22.43
C PRO A 8 -34.66 35.74 22.47
N ALA A 9 -33.84 34.96 23.17
CA ALA A 9 -32.40 35.13 23.21
C ALA A 9 -31.85 35.25 21.78
N ARG A 10 -31.14 36.35 21.50
CA ARG A 10 -30.38 36.52 20.25
C ARG A 10 -29.52 35.28 20.07
N ARG A 11 -29.81 34.45 19.06
CA ARG A 11 -28.83 33.50 18.54
C ARG A 11 -27.61 34.33 18.16
N SER A 12 -26.52 34.17 18.90
CA SER A 12 -25.24 34.76 18.52
C SER A 12 -24.94 34.31 17.09
N THR A 13 -24.98 35.24 16.14
CA THR A 13 -24.50 35.04 14.78
C THR A 13 -22.99 34.91 14.85
N GLN A 14 -22.50 33.73 15.27
CA GLN A 14 -21.10 33.40 15.10
C GLN A 14 -20.87 33.28 13.60
N PHE A 15 -20.20 34.28 13.03
CA PHE A 15 -19.71 34.19 11.66
C PHE A 15 -18.88 32.91 11.53
N PRO A 16 -19.09 32.11 10.47
CA PRO A 16 -18.27 30.93 10.24
C PRO A 16 -16.81 31.38 10.12
N ARG A 17 -15.93 30.82 10.95
CA ARG A 17 -14.48 31.05 10.92
C ARG A 17 -13.78 29.77 10.51
N LEU A 18 -12.76 29.89 9.67
CA LEU A 18 -11.87 28.78 9.34
C LEU A 18 -11.00 28.44 10.56
N SER A 19 -10.76 27.16 10.79
CA SER A 19 -9.72 26.71 11.73
C SER A 19 -8.33 27.00 11.18
N ALA A 20 -7.32 27.05 12.05
CA ALA A 20 -5.92 27.26 11.63
C ALA A 20 -5.46 26.21 10.61
N ALA A 21 -5.86 24.95 10.77
CA ALA A 21 -5.56 23.88 9.82
C ALA A 21 -6.25 24.09 8.46
N GLN A 22 -7.50 24.57 8.45
CA GLN A 22 -8.19 24.91 7.20
C GLN A 22 -7.53 26.09 6.49
N ALA A 23 -7.16 27.13 7.24
CA ALA A 23 -6.44 28.28 6.69
C ALA A 23 -5.10 27.88 6.08
N ALA A 24 -4.31 27.06 6.79
CA ALA A 24 -3.04 26.53 6.28
C ALA A 24 -3.23 25.68 5.02
N SER A 25 -4.26 24.83 4.97
CA SER A 25 -4.55 23.98 3.80
C SER A 25 -4.95 24.80 2.58
N VAL A 26 -5.74 25.87 2.77
CA VAL A 26 -6.13 26.80 1.70
C VAL A 26 -4.93 27.57 1.17
N LEU A 27 -4.08 28.07 2.07
CA LEU A 27 -2.84 28.76 1.71
C LEU A 27 -1.89 27.85 0.94
N ALA A 28 -1.66 26.64 1.45
CA ALA A 28 -0.84 25.63 0.77
C ALA A 28 -1.38 25.31 -0.63
N CYS A 29 -2.70 25.16 -0.76
CA CYS A 29 -3.35 24.90 -2.05
C CYS A 29 -3.23 26.08 -3.01
N GLY A 30 -3.42 27.33 -2.54
CA GLY A 30 -3.24 28.52 -3.37
C GLY A 30 -1.81 28.62 -3.90
N LEU A 31 -0.82 28.45 -3.02
CA LEU A 31 0.60 28.42 -3.40
C LEU A 31 0.90 27.24 -4.34
N ALA A 32 0.34 26.06 -4.08
CA ALA A 32 0.52 24.89 -4.91
C ALA A 32 -0.04 25.12 -6.32
N THR A 33 -1.21 25.77 -6.46
CA THR A 33 -1.77 26.13 -7.77
C THR A 33 -0.86 27.11 -8.51
N TRP A 34 -0.30 28.08 -7.79
CA TRP A 34 0.62 29.05 -8.37
C TRP A 34 1.88 28.39 -8.95
N VAL A 35 2.55 27.55 -8.15
CA VAL A 35 3.77 26.88 -8.60
C VAL A 35 3.48 25.79 -9.64
N SER A 36 2.31 25.17 -9.62
CA SER A 36 1.91 24.14 -10.60
C SER A 36 1.72 24.70 -12.01
N ALA A 37 1.40 25.99 -12.12
CA ALA A 37 1.33 26.70 -13.40
C ALA A 37 2.68 27.32 -13.80
N GLY A 38 3.71 27.19 -12.97
CA GLY A 38 5.07 27.61 -13.26
C GLY A 38 5.90 26.52 -13.92
N ALA A 39 7.10 26.89 -14.37
CA ALA A 39 8.11 25.97 -14.88
C ALA A 39 9.35 26.01 -13.99
N LEU A 40 9.89 24.85 -13.61
CA LEU A 40 11.10 24.74 -12.82
C LEU A 40 12.20 24.06 -13.64
N ALA A 41 13.37 24.67 -13.72
CA ALA A 41 14.53 24.13 -14.41
C ALA A 41 15.73 24.04 -13.45
N VAL A 42 16.54 22.98 -13.62
CA VAL A 42 17.80 22.80 -12.90
C VAL A 42 18.93 23.44 -13.72
N VAL A 43 19.78 24.25 -13.08
CA VAL A 43 20.79 25.08 -13.76
C VAL A 43 22.02 24.27 -14.18
N SER A 44 22.42 23.26 -13.39
CA SER A 44 23.55 22.39 -13.67
C SER A 44 23.36 21.04 -12.98
N GLN A 45 23.97 19.98 -13.50
CA GLN A 45 24.03 18.67 -12.83
C GLN A 45 24.93 18.68 -11.59
N THR A 46 25.81 19.68 -11.45
CA THR A 46 26.80 19.78 -10.36
C THR A 46 26.43 20.83 -9.32
N SER A 47 25.40 21.64 -9.56
CA SER A 47 24.96 22.68 -8.62
C SER A 47 23.50 22.48 -8.27
N SER A 48 23.12 22.77 -7.02
CA SER A 48 21.72 22.76 -6.58
C SER A 48 20.93 23.98 -7.08
N GLY A 49 21.46 24.71 -8.06
CA GLY A 49 20.84 25.92 -8.60
C GLY A 49 19.58 25.57 -9.36
N ARG A 50 18.47 26.24 -9.04
CA ARG A 50 17.17 26.07 -9.69
C ARG A 50 16.63 27.42 -10.15
N LEU A 51 16.08 27.45 -11.35
CA LEU A 51 15.38 28.61 -11.90
C LEU A 51 13.90 28.28 -12.03
N GLY A 52 13.06 29.06 -11.36
CA GLY A 52 11.62 28.94 -11.42
C GLY A 52 11.01 30.10 -12.21
N LEU A 53 10.28 29.81 -13.28
CA LEU A 53 9.40 30.75 -13.95
C LEU A 53 8.02 30.64 -13.31
N LEU A 54 7.61 31.66 -12.56
CA LEU A 54 6.33 31.67 -11.86
C LEU A 54 5.28 32.49 -12.63
N PRO A 55 4.00 32.09 -12.58
CA PRO A 55 2.89 32.93 -13.03
C PRO A 55 2.78 34.23 -12.21
N PRO A 56 1.87 35.16 -12.57
CA PRO A 56 1.65 36.37 -11.78
C PRO A 56 1.32 36.07 -10.31
N TRP A 57 1.88 36.88 -9.40
CA TRP A 57 1.79 36.71 -7.94
C TRP A 57 0.36 36.76 -7.37
N TRP A 58 -0.62 37.25 -8.13
CA TRP A 58 -2.02 37.34 -7.70
C TRP A 58 -2.80 36.04 -7.86
N VAL A 59 -2.34 35.09 -8.69
CA VAL A 59 -2.96 33.76 -8.89
C VAL A 59 -3.17 32.99 -7.58
N PRO A 60 -2.16 32.82 -6.69
CA PRO A 60 -2.34 32.10 -5.42
C PRO A 60 -3.36 32.79 -4.51
N VAL A 61 -3.42 34.13 -4.53
CA VAL A 61 -4.32 34.93 -3.70
C VAL A 61 -5.76 34.71 -4.16
N VAL A 62 -6.04 34.79 -5.47
CA VAL A 62 -7.38 34.56 -6.03
C VAL A 62 -7.86 33.14 -5.72
N VAL A 63 -7.01 32.14 -5.93
CA VAL A 63 -7.35 30.74 -5.65
C VAL A 63 -7.62 30.53 -4.16
N ALA A 64 -6.78 31.07 -3.27
CA ALA A 64 -7.00 30.98 -1.83
C ALA A 64 -8.30 31.65 -1.38
N VAL A 65 -8.64 32.82 -1.93
CA VAL A 65 -9.90 33.53 -1.63
C VAL A 65 -11.11 32.73 -2.11
N LEU A 66 -11.09 32.20 -3.32
CA LEU A 66 -12.19 31.38 -3.86
C LEU A 66 -12.38 30.09 -3.05
N LEU A 67 -11.30 29.42 -2.67
CA LEU A 67 -11.35 28.21 -1.83
C LEU A 67 -11.84 28.53 -0.42
N ALA A 68 -11.38 29.61 0.20
CA ALA A 68 -11.87 30.07 1.49
C ALA A 68 -13.38 30.38 1.45
N ALA A 69 -13.83 31.08 0.41
CA ALA A 69 -15.24 31.39 0.21
C ALA A 69 -16.08 30.11 0.04
N ALA A 70 -15.61 29.15 -0.78
CA ALA A 70 -16.28 27.87 -0.98
C ALA A 70 -16.37 27.04 0.32
N LEU A 71 -15.30 27.00 1.13
CA LEU A 71 -15.30 26.30 2.42
C LEU A 71 -16.24 26.96 3.44
N LEU A 72 -16.28 28.29 3.48
CA LEU A 72 -17.19 29.04 4.35
C LEU A 72 -18.65 28.83 3.94
N ALA A 73 -18.94 28.81 2.64
CA ALA A 73 -20.27 28.53 2.09
C ALA A 73 -20.72 27.07 2.34
N ALA A 74 -19.79 26.11 2.28
CA ALA A 74 -20.06 24.71 2.54
C ALA A 74 -20.16 24.35 4.05
N GLY A 75 -19.78 25.27 4.94
CA GLY A 75 -19.93 25.15 6.38
C GLY A 75 -19.09 24.03 7.03
N ARG A 76 -19.49 23.59 8.23
CA ARG A 76 -18.74 22.59 9.04
C ARG A 76 -18.58 21.22 8.39
N ALA A 77 -19.30 20.94 7.30
CA ALA A 77 -19.17 19.69 6.55
C ALA A 77 -17.93 19.66 5.64
N ALA A 78 -17.32 20.82 5.34
CA ALA A 78 -16.20 20.92 4.43
C ALA A 78 -14.85 20.86 5.16
N SER A 79 -14.20 19.69 5.10
CA SER A 79 -12.81 19.54 5.54
C SER A 79 -11.86 19.93 4.40
N ALA A 80 -10.98 20.89 4.66
CA ALA A 80 -9.93 21.35 3.75
C ALA A 80 -8.70 20.43 3.74
N LEU A 81 -8.69 19.38 4.58
CA LEU A 81 -7.54 18.49 4.75
C LEU A 81 -7.03 17.83 3.44
N PRO A 82 -7.89 17.44 2.47
CA PRO A 82 -7.39 16.95 1.18
C PRO A 82 -6.54 17.97 0.42
N LEU A 83 -6.81 19.27 0.61
CA LEU A 83 -6.04 20.34 -0.01
C LEU A 83 -4.64 20.46 0.59
N ALA A 84 -4.43 20.02 1.83
CA ALA A 84 -3.09 20.00 2.44
C ALA A 84 -2.11 19.09 1.68
N LEU A 85 -2.62 18.06 0.99
CA LEU A 85 -1.79 17.16 0.16
C LEU A 85 -1.08 17.91 -0.97
N THR A 86 -1.67 18.99 -1.47
CA THR A 86 -1.05 19.81 -2.52
C THR A 86 0.22 20.52 -2.03
N GLY A 87 0.45 20.60 -0.71
CA GLY A 87 1.66 21.16 -0.13
C GLY A 87 2.96 20.46 -0.57
N VAL A 88 2.90 19.18 -0.96
CA VAL A 88 4.08 18.47 -1.50
C VAL A 88 4.60 19.11 -2.80
N LEU A 89 3.72 19.78 -3.55
CA LEU A 89 4.07 20.49 -4.78
C LEU A 89 4.91 21.75 -4.51
N LEU A 90 5.00 22.20 -3.26
CA LEU A 90 5.86 23.32 -2.85
C LEU A 90 7.31 22.89 -2.61
N LEU A 91 7.55 21.59 -2.38
CA LEU A 91 8.87 21.07 -2.03
C LEU A 91 9.97 21.40 -3.06
N PRO A 92 9.76 21.24 -4.39
CA PRO A 92 10.75 21.66 -5.40
C PRO A 92 11.07 23.15 -5.39
N TRP A 93 10.12 23.96 -4.91
CA TRP A 93 10.11 25.42 -5.02
C TRP A 93 10.60 26.12 -3.75
N LEU A 94 11.03 25.36 -2.75
CA LEU A 94 11.61 25.94 -1.55
C LEU A 94 12.88 26.73 -1.91
N PRO A 95 13.07 27.95 -1.37
CA PRO A 95 14.21 28.82 -1.67
C PRO A 95 15.48 28.40 -0.90
N VAL A 96 15.64 27.10 -0.65
CA VAL A 96 16.77 26.49 0.04
C VAL A 96 17.24 25.27 -0.74
N PRO A 97 18.49 24.80 -0.59
CA PRO A 97 18.90 23.51 -1.15
C PRO A 97 17.93 22.42 -0.68
N VAL A 98 17.36 21.67 -1.64
CA VAL A 98 16.49 20.52 -1.33
C VAL A 98 17.04 19.28 -2.02
N PRO A 99 16.78 18.07 -1.50
CA PRO A 99 17.18 16.84 -2.16
C PRO A 99 16.58 16.74 -3.57
N ASP A 100 17.33 16.17 -4.52
CA ASP A 100 16.86 15.98 -5.89
C ASP A 100 15.56 15.16 -5.97
N ALA A 101 15.35 14.27 -4.99
CA ALA A 101 14.10 13.53 -4.84
C ALA A 101 12.85 14.44 -4.76
N PHE A 102 12.97 15.68 -4.28
CA PHE A 102 11.82 16.59 -4.24
C PHE A 102 11.39 17.03 -5.65
N LEU A 103 12.29 17.02 -6.63
CA LEU A 103 11.97 17.36 -8.02
C LEU A 103 11.01 16.37 -8.68
N VAL A 104 10.80 15.19 -8.07
CA VAL A 104 9.75 14.25 -8.51
C VAL A 104 8.36 14.88 -8.50
N TRP A 105 8.15 15.91 -7.67
CA TRP A 105 6.89 16.66 -7.58
C TRP A 105 6.80 17.81 -8.60
N SER A 106 7.73 17.86 -9.55
CA SER A 106 7.67 18.73 -10.72
C SER A 106 7.36 17.91 -11.98
N GLY A 107 6.64 18.48 -12.95
CA GLY A 107 6.27 17.78 -14.18
C GLY A 107 4.98 16.94 -14.06
N PRO A 108 4.86 15.79 -14.76
CA PRO A 108 3.59 15.07 -14.89
C PRO A 108 2.96 14.60 -13.56
N LEU A 109 3.78 14.36 -12.53
CA LEU A 109 3.30 13.94 -11.20
C LEU A 109 2.50 15.03 -10.47
N THR A 110 2.69 16.29 -10.83
CA THR A 110 1.85 17.40 -10.35
C THR A 110 0.37 17.14 -10.62
N TRP A 111 0.05 16.63 -11.81
CA TRP A 111 -1.34 16.34 -12.21
C TRP A 111 -1.96 15.20 -11.39
N TRP A 112 -1.16 14.21 -10.98
CA TRP A 112 -1.64 13.11 -10.14
C TRP A 112 -1.99 13.58 -8.72
N ILE A 113 -1.22 14.51 -8.15
CA ILE A 113 -1.54 15.13 -6.85
C ILE A 113 -2.84 15.93 -6.94
N TRP A 114 -3.02 16.72 -8.01
CA TRP A 114 -4.26 17.46 -8.23
C TRP A 114 -5.46 16.53 -8.44
N ALA A 115 -5.31 15.49 -9.27
CA ALA A 115 -6.35 14.50 -9.49
C ALA A 115 -6.76 13.81 -8.18
N GLY A 116 -5.80 13.44 -7.32
CA GLY A 116 -6.06 12.87 -6.01
C GLY A 116 -6.81 13.83 -5.08
N ALA A 117 -6.33 15.06 -4.94
CA ALA A 117 -6.96 16.09 -4.11
C ALA A 117 -8.39 16.40 -4.59
N LEU A 118 -8.59 16.55 -5.91
CA LEU A 118 -9.90 16.78 -6.52
C LEU A 118 -10.83 15.57 -6.36
N ALA A 119 -10.34 14.34 -6.52
CA ALA A 119 -11.12 13.13 -6.31
C ALA A 119 -11.59 13.02 -4.85
N MET A 120 -10.77 13.38 -3.87
CA MET A 120 -11.15 13.41 -2.46
C MET A 120 -12.20 14.48 -2.15
N VAL A 121 -12.11 15.66 -2.80
CA VAL A 121 -13.13 16.71 -2.70
C VAL A 121 -14.43 16.26 -3.39
N ALA A 122 -14.35 15.75 -4.61
CA ALA A 122 -15.49 15.27 -5.39
C ALA A 122 -16.21 14.11 -4.70
N ALA A 123 -15.49 13.14 -4.12
CA ALA A 123 -16.07 12.02 -3.38
C ALA A 123 -16.89 12.48 -2.16
N ARG A 124 -16.62 13.67 -1.61
CA ARG A 124 -17.41 14.27 -0.52
C ARG A 124 -18.63 15.03 -1.02
N LEU A 125 -18.56 15.60 -2.22
CA LEU A 125 -19.64 16.37 -2.83
C LEU A 125 -20.66 15.47 -3.56
N LEU A 126 -20.19 14.40 -4.20
CA LEU A 126 -21.00 13.49 -5.00
C LEU A 126 -21.71 12.46 -4.11
N ARG A 127 -23.01 12.64 -3.89
CA ARG A 127 -23.92 11.66 -3.24
C ARG A 127 -24.31 10.49 -4.17
N GLY A 128 -23.38 9.99 -4.99
CA GLY A 128 -23.60 8.99 -6.06
C GLY A 128 -23.29 7.54 -5.63
N PRO A 129 -22.90 6.60 -6.52
CA PRO A 129 -22.48 5.24 -6.14
C PRO A 129 -21.32 5.20 -5.12
N ALA A 130 -20.49 6.24 -5.07
CA ALA A 130 -19.51 6.48 -4.01
C ALA A 130 -20.15 6.58 -2.62
N SER A 131 -21.39 7.09 -2.51
CA SER A 131 -22.15 7.13 -1.26
C SER A 131 -22.65 5.74 -0.82
N ARG A 132 -22.87 4.80 -1.76
CA ARG A 132 -23.20 3.40 -1.43
C ARG A 132 -22.00 2.66 -0.88
N LEU A 133 -20.84 2.80 -1.53
CA LEU A 133 -19.58 2.26 -1.01
C LEU A 133 -19.18 2.92 0.31
N ALA A 134 -19.60 4.18 0.53
CA ALA A 134 -19.37 4.89 1.77
C ALA A 134 -20.36 4.55 2.89
N SER A 135 -21.51 3.97 2.59
CA SER A 135 -22.53 3.57 3.57
C SER A 135 -22.51 2.07 3.89
N MET A 136 -21.68 1.28 3.20
CA MET A 136 -21.52 -0.15 3.47
C MET A 136 -20.92 -0.40 4.86
N PRO A 137 -21.38 -1.45 5.58
CA PRO A 137 -20.69 -1.95 6.76
C PRO A 137 -19.22 -2.26 6.42
N ALA A 138 -18.31 -1.92 7.33
CA ALA A 138 -16.87 -2.01 7.07
C ALA A 138 -16.41 -3.39 6.56
N ARG A 139 -17.00 -4.48 7.08
CA ARG A 139 -16.70 -5.85 6.62
C ARG A 139 -17.10 -6.07 5.16
N GLY A 140 -18.27 -5.56 4.74
CA GLY A 140 -18.74 -5.67 3.37
C GLY A 140 -17.86 -4.86 2.41
N ALA A 141 -17.52 -3.63 2.77
CA ALA A 141 -16.65 -2.77 1.97
C ALA A 141 -15.24 -3.35 1.80
N ALA A 142 -14.66 -3.91 2.87
CA ALA A 142 -13.35 -4.59 2.81
C ALA A 142 -13.39 -5.83 1.91
N GLY A 143 -14.46 -6.63 1.98
CA GLY A 143 -14.69 -7.76 1.08
C GLY A 143 -14.83 -7.33 -0.38
N SER A 144 -15.57 -6.25 -0.64
CA SER A 144 -15.65 -5.64 -1.97
C SER A 144 -14.29 -5.13 -2.46
N ALA A 145 -13.45 -4.57 -1.59
CA ALA A 145 -12.11 -4.11 -1.94
C ALA A 145 -11.23 -5.27 -2.43
N ALA A 146 -11.23 -6.41 -1.72
CA ALA A 146 -10.58 -7.62 -2.19
C ALA A 146 -11.17 -8.12 -3.52
N ALA A 147 -12.49 -8.23 -3.63
CA ALA A 147 -13.13 -8.76 -4.85
C ALA A 147 -12.83 -7.89 -6.08
N ILE A 148 -12.87 -6.56 -5.93
CA ILE A 148 -12.53 -5.62 -7.00
C ILE A 148 -11.05 -5.75 -7.37
N ALA A 149 -10.14 -5.77 -6.38
CA ALA A 149 -8.70 -5.97 -6.63
C ALA A 149 -8.45 -7.27 -7.40
N PHE A 150 -9.05 -8.38 -6.94
CA PHE A 150 -8.90 -9.69 -7.56
C PHE A 150 -9.34 -9.69 -9.03
N LEU A 151 -10.52 -9.15 -9.32
CA LEU A 151 -11.03 -9.07 -10.70
C LEU A 151 -10.13 -8.21 -11.59
N ILE A 152 -9.65 -7.08 -11.06
CA ILE A 152 -8.73 -6.18 -11.77
C ILE A 152 -7.40 -6.89 -12.07
N TYR A 153 -6.82 -7.59 -11.08
CA TYR A 153 -5.55 -8.29 -11.25
C TYR A 153 -5.66 -9.48 -12.19
N CYS A 154 -6.72 -10.29 -12.08
CA CYS A 154 -6.97 -11.36 -13.04
C CYS A 154 -7.21 -10.83 -14.46
N GLY A 155 -7.97 -9.74 -14.60
CA GLY A 155 -8.19 -9.09 -15.89
C GLY A 155 -6.91 -8.54 -16.50
N ALA A 156 -6.04 -7.92 -15.69
CA ALA A 156 -4.74 -7.44 -16.12
C ALA A 156 -3.81 -8.59 -16.51
N ALA A 157 -3.71 -9.63 -15.67
CA ALA A 157 -2.92 -10.82 -15.96
C ALA A 157 -3.34 -11.49 -17.26
N TRP A 158 -4.66 -11.56 -17.52
CA TRP A 158 -5.20 -12.05 -18.79
C TRP A 158 -4.77 -11.19 -19.98
N GLN A 159 -4.81 -9.85 -19.85
CA GLN A 159 -4.40 -8.96 -20.93
C GLN A 159 -2.92 -9.09 -21.30
N VAL A 160 -2.06 -9.37 -20.32
CA VAL A 160 -0.61 -9.52 -20.54
C VAL A 160 -0.15 -10.97 -20.64
N SER A 161 -1.06 -11.94 -20.71
CA SER A 161 -0.71 -13.37 -20.68
C SER A 161 0.16 -13.81 -21.85
N ALA A 162 0.10 -13.09 -22.98
CA ALA A 162 0.91 -13.39 -24.17
C ALA A 162 2.40 -13.05 -24.00
N VAL A 163 2.75 -12.22 -23.01
CA VAL A 163 4.14 -11.80 -22.74
C VAL A 163 4.70 -12.37 -21.43
N LEU A 164 3.85 -13.06 -20.65
CA LEU A 164 4.22 -13.70 -19.39
C LEU A 164 4.28 -15.23 -19.55
N PRO A 165 5.11 -15.93 -18.76
CA PRO A 165 6.05 -15.43 -17.75
C PRO A 165 7.29 -14.77 -18.37
N GLY A 166 7.83 -13.74 -17.72
CA GLY A 166 9.01 -13.01 -18.16
C GLY A 166 9.98 -12.69 -17.02
N GLY A 167 11.18 -12.18 -17.36
CA GLY A 167 12.23 -11.92 -16.38
C GLY A 167 12.57 -13.17 -15.57
N ASP A 168 12.53 -13.06 -14.24
CA ASP A 168 12.92 -14.14 -13.33
C ASP A 168 11.76 -15.10 -12.98
N GLU A 169 10.53 -14.82 -13.41
CA GLU A 169 9.35 -15.64 -13.09
C GLU A 169 9.52 -17.13 -13.41
N PRO A 170 10.05 -17.52 -14.59
CA PRO A 170 10.28 -18.92 -14.91
C PRO A 170 11.22 -19.62 -13.92
N HIS A 171 12.20 -18.92 -13.36
CA HIS A 171 13.15 -19.53 -12.43
C HIS A 171 12.51 -19.91 -11.09
N TYR A 172 11.58 -19.11 -10.57
CA TYR A 172 10.79 -19.50 -9.39
C TYR A 172 9.93 -20.73 -9.67
N LEU A 173 9.35 -20.84 -10.86
CA LEU A 173 8.52 -21.97 -11.26
C LEU A 173 9.34 -23.26 -11.45
N VAL A 174 10.61 -23.17 -11.87
CA VAL A 174 11.49 -24.36 -11.92
C VAL A 174 11.74 -24.92 -10.52
N ILE A 175 11.97 -24.07 -9.52
CA ILE A 175 12.10 -24.53 -8.13
C ILE A 175 10.79 -25.20 -7.69
N THR A 176 9.63 -24.64 -8.07
CA THR A 176 8.32 -25.24 -7.79
C THR A 176 8.18 -26.63 -8.41
N GLN A 177 8.64 -26.81 -9.64
CA GLN A 177 8.63 -28.13 -10.30
C GLN A 177 9.54 -29.12 -9.57
N SER A 178 10.77 -28.72 -9.24
CA SER A 178 11.71 -29.53 -8.46
C SER A 178 11.08 -29.99 -7.12
N LEU A 179 10.44 -29.08 -6.39
CA LEU A 179 9.73 -29.42 -5.14
C LEU A 179 8.62 -30.45 -5.33
N LEU A 180 7.85 -30.35 -6.43
CA LEU A 180 6.71 -31.21 -6.69
C LEU A 180 7.08 -32.58 -7.27
N SER A 181 8.05 -32.63 -8.19
CA SER A 181 8.44 -33.85 -8.89
C SER A 181 9.59 -34.59 -8.21
N ASP A 182 10.57 -33.84 -7.70
CA ASP A 182 11.86 -34.36 -7.27
C ASP A 182 12.01 -34.31 -5.73
N GLY A 183 11.18 -33.52 -5.05
CA GLY A 183 11.16 -33.42 -3.58
C GLY A 183 12.38 -32.67 -3.01
N ASP A 184 13.06 -31.87 -3.84
CA ASP A 184 14.22 -31.08 -3.45
C ASP A 184 14.17 -29.66 -4.06
N ILE A 185 15.28 -28.92 -3.97
CA ILE A 185 15.44 -27.57 -4.53
C ILE A 185 16.59 -27.49 -5.53
N GLN A 186 17.06 -28.63 -6.02
CA GLN A 186 18.08 -28.74 -7.07
C GLN A 186 17.40 -28.52 -8.42
N ILE A 187 17.97 -27.67 -9.26
CA ILE A 187 17.29 -27.22 -10.49
C ILE A 187 17.95 -27.75 -11.78
N GLU A 188 19.12 -28.39 -11.69
CA GLU A 188 19.91 -28.77 -12.86
C GLU A 188 19.18 -29.76 -13.76
N ASN A 189 18.63 -30.82 -13.15
CA ASN A 189 17.88 -31.86 -13.84
C ASN A 189 16.60 -31.30 -14.49
N ASN A 190 15.87 -30.38 -13.84
CA ASN A 190 14.69 -29.74 -14.43
C ASN A 190 15.02 -28.95 -15.70
N HIS A 191 16.17 -28.24 -15.71
CA HIS A 191 16.63 -27.52 -16.89
C HIS A 191 17.07 -28.47 -18.01
N GLN A 192 17.74 -29.57 -17.68
CA GLN A 192 18.15 -30.59 -18.65
C GLN A 192 16.96 -31.30 -19.29
N ARG A 193 15.93 -31.64 -18.51
CA ARG A 193 14.66 -32.20 -19.02
C ARG A 193 13.84 -31.16 -19.79
N GLY A 194 14.04 -29.88 -19.51
CA GLY A 194 13.29 -28.77 -20.11
C GLY A 194 11.88 -28.65 -19.53
N ASP A 195 11.71 -28.93 -18.23
CA ASP A 195 10.42 -28.90 -17.54
C ASP A 195 9.76 -27.50 -17.64
N TYR A 196 10.58 -26.44 -17.75
CA TYR A 196 10.11 -25.06 -17.91
C TYR A 196 9.34 -24.81 -19.21
N ARG A 197 9.45 -25.69 -20.21
CA ARG A 197 8.72 -25.55 -21.49
C ARG A 197 7.20 -25.64 -21.34
N ALA A 198 6.71 -26.10 -20.19
CA ALA A 198 5.29 -26.07 -19.86
C ALA A 198 4.72 -24.64 -19.74
N TYR A 199 5.57 -23.62 -19.53
CA TYR A 199 5.16 -22.23 -19.37
C TYR A 199 6.10 -21.22 -20.02
N PHE A 200 7.26 -21.61 -20.53
CA PHE A 200 8.22 -20.69 -21.15
C PHE A 200 8.78 -21.28 -22.45
N GLU A 201 8.54 -20.60 -23.58
CA GLU A 201 8.91 -21.09 -24.93
C GLU A 201 10.41 -20.97 -25.23
N GLY A 202 11.11 -20.04 -24.57
CA GLY A 202 12.53 -19.78 -24.80
C GLY A 202 13.47 -20.82 -24.18
N THR A 203 14.78 -20.66 -24.41
CA THR A 203 15.79 -21.43 -23.65
C THR A 203 16.03 -20.74 -22.31
N LEU A 204 15.64 -21.39 -21.22
CA LEU A 204 15.91 -20.91 -19.87
C LEU A 204 17.23 -21.52 -19.39
N ARG A 205 18.23 -20.67 -19.11
CA ARG A 205 19.50 -21.13 -18.53
C ARG A 205 19.36 -21.18 -17.00
N PRO A 206 19.94 -22.17 -16.30
CA PRO A 206 19.92 -22.17 -14.83
C PRO A 206 20.56 -20.88 -14.29
N ASP A 207 19.84 -20.20 -13.40
CA ASP A 207 20.36 -19.01 -12.72
C ASP A 207 20.90 -19.36 -11.33
N TYR A 208 22.23 -19.34 -11.21
CA TYR A 208 22.98 -19.75 -10.02
C TYR A 208 24.33 -19.04 -9.94
N LEU A 209 24.84 -18.79 -8.72
CA LEU A 209 26.16 -18.18 -8.52
C LEU A 209 27.28 -19.22 -8.46
N ARG A 210 27.06 -20.29 -7.71
CA ARG A 210 28.01 -21.38 -7.51
C ARG A 210 27.27 -22.68 -7.26
N ARG A 211 27.89 -23.81 -7.61
CA ARG A 211 27.38 -25.12 -7.24
C ARG A 211 27.44 -25.32 -5.72
N GLY A 212 26.50 -26.11 -5.19
CA GLY A 212 26.50 -26.51 -3.79
C GLY A 212 27.65 -27.46 -3.47
N GLN A 213 27.79 -27.82 -2.18
CA GLN A 213 28.85 -28.72 -1.70
C GLN A 213 28.77 -30.11 -2.35
N ASN A 214 27.56 -30.57 -2.66
CA ASN A 214 27.27 -31.79 -3.40
C ASN A 214 27.41 -31.64 -4.93
N ARG A 215 27.98 -30.53 -5.41
CA ARG A 215 28.16 -30.17 -6.82
C ARG A 215 26.86 -29.96 -7.62
N GLN A 216 25.71 -29.88 -6.97
CA GLN A 216 24.42 -29.61 -7.61
C GLN A 216 24.20 -28.11 -7.84
N ILE A 217 23.34 -27.76 -8.80
CA ILE A 217 22.94 -26.38 -9.05
C ILE A 217 21.73 -26.02 -8.19
N TYR A 218 21.87 -24.91 -7.45
CA TYR A 218 20.80 -24.29 -6.66
C TYR A 218 20.52 -22.90 -7.22
N SER A 219 19.25 -22.50 -7.24
CA SER A 219 18.86 -21.19 -7.73
C SER A 219 19.44 -20.06 -6.87
N ILE A 220 19.71 -18.90 -7.48
CA ILE A 220 19.94 -17.66 -6.73
C ILE A 220 18.66 -17.14 -6.04
N HIS A 221 17.49 -17.54 -6.55
CA HIS A 221 16.21 -17.10 -6.02
C HIS A 221 15.82 -17.93 -4.79
N ALA A 222 15.24 -17.27 -3.79
CA ALA A 222 14.85 -17.93 -2.56
C ALA A 222 13.64 -18.88 -2.79
N PRO A 223 13.62 -20.06 -2.15
CA PRO A 223 12.62 -21.09 -2.44
C PRO A 223 11.24 -20.82 -1.81
N GLY A 224 11.10 -19.81 -0.95
CA GLY A 224 9.87 -19.60 -0.19
C GLY A 224 8.66 -19.26 -1.05
N LEU A 225 8.84 -18.45 -2.11
CA LEU A 225 7.75 -18.18 -3.06
C LEU A 225 7.35 -19.45 -3.80
N SER A 226 8.34 -20.21 -4.28
CA SER A 226 8.14 -21.45 -5.03
C SER A 226 7.38 -22.50 -4.20
N ALA A 227 7.76 -22.67 -2.94
CA ALA A 227 7.05 -23.55 -2.01
C ALA A 227 5.61 -23.07 -1.74
N LEU A 228 5.40 -21.76 -1.61
CA LEU A 228 4.07 -21.17 -1.38
C LEU A 228 3.12 -21.42 -2.56
N VAL A 229 3.62 -21.30 -3.79
CA VAL A 229 2.79 -21.44 -5.01
C VAL A 229 2.66 -22.90 -5.48
N ALA A 230 3.44 -23.83 -4.92
CA ALA A 230 3.45 -25.24 -5.34
C ALA A 230 2.07 -25.90 -5.38
N PRO A 231 1.17 -25.72 -4.38
CA PRO A 231 -0.17 -26.30 -4.45
C PRO A 231 -1.00 -25.74 -5.62
N ALA A 232 -0.86 -24.45 -5.91
CA ALA A 232 -1.58 -23.80 -7.01
C ALA A 232 -1.03 -24.26 -8.37
N PHE A 233 0.29 -24.44 -8.48
CA PHE A 233 0.93 -25.00 -9.66
C PHE A 233 0.50 -26.45 -9.91
N ALA A 234 0.44 -27.28 -8.86
CA ALA A 234 -0.03 -28.66 -8.98
C ALA A 234 -1.50 -28.74 -9.43
N ALA A 235 -2.35 -27.80 -8.97
CA ALA A 235 -3.77 -27.79 -9.29
C ALA A 235 -4.09 -27.22 -10.69
N GLY A 236 -3.34 -26.23 -11.17
CA GLY A 236 -3.69 -25.47 -12.38
C GLY A 236 -2.52 -24.96 -13.22
N GLY A 237 -1.31 -25.49 -13.00
CA GLY A 237 -0.09 -25.05 -13.67
C GLY A 237 0.20 -23.57 -13.43
N TYR A 238 0.86 -22.94 -14.41
CA TYR A 238 1.19 -21.52 -14.36
C TYR A 238 -0.05 -20.60 -14.20
N PRO A 239 -1.16 -20.78 -14.95
CA PRO A 239 -2.38 -19.99 -14.72
C PRO A 239 -2.93 -20.11 -13.29
N GLY A 240 -2.86 -21.31 -12.70
CA GLY A 240 -3.23 -21.54 -11.30
C GLY A 240 -2.40 -20.70 -10.32
N VAL A 241 -1.08 -20.61 -10.54
CA VAL A 241 -0.17 -19.76 -9.76
C VAL A 241 -0.55 -18.28 -9.88
N VAL A 242 -0.79 -17.79 -11.10
CA VAL A 242 -1.16 -16.39 -11.35
C VAL A 242 -2.45 -16.02 -10.61
N VAL A 243 -3.48 -16.87 -10.69
CA VAL A 243 -4.76 -16.67 -9.97
C VAL A 243 -4.55 -16.71 -8.46
N PHE A 244 -3.74 -17.64 -7.96
CA PHE A 244 -3.41 -17.74 -6.55
C PHE A 244 -2.69 -16.48 -6.03
N LEU A 245 -1.69 -15.97 -6.76
CA LEU A 245 -0.97 -14.75 -6.39
C LEU A 245 -1.89 -13.53 -6.42
N ALA A 246 -2.75 -13.42 -7.46
CA ALA A 246 -3.76 -12.37 -7.52
C ALA A 246 -4.71 -12.40 -6.32
N LEU A 247 -5.08 -13.60 -5.84
CA LEU A 247 -5.90 -13.78 -4.64
C LEU A 247 -5.16 -13.35 -3.37
N VAL A 248 -3.90 -13.76 -3.20
CA VAL A 248 -3.07 -13.34 -2.05
C VAL A 248 -2.92 -11.82 -2.01
N SER A 249 -2.63 -11.20 -3.15
CA SER A 249 -2.53 -9.74 -3.30
C SER A 249 -3.86 -9.03 -3.03
N ALA A 250 -4.97 -9.61 -3.48
CA ALA A 250 -6.31 -9.08 -3.19
C ALA A 250 -6.64 -9.13 -1.69
N ILE A 251 -6.28 -10.21 -0.99
CA ILE A 251 -6.40 -10.30 0.48
C ILE A 251 -5.51 -9.25 1.16
N GLY A 252 -4.29 -9.04 0.67
CA GLY A 252 -3.42 -7.94 1.11
C GLY A 252 -4.08 -6.58 0.95
N SER A 253 -4.73 -6.33 -0.18
CA SER A 253 -5.45 -5.07 -0.44
C SER A 253 -6.64 -4.86 0.51
N LEU A 254 -7.35 -5.93 0.89
CA LEU A 254 -8.39 -5.87 1.91
C LEU A 254 -7.83 -5.38 3.25
N LEU A 255 -6.64 -5.84 3.63
CA LEU A 255 -5.97 -5.35 4.84
C LEU A 255 -5.58 -3.87 4.73
N VAL A 256 -5.21 -3.39 3.55
CA VAL A 256 -4.99 -1.96 3.29
C VAL A 256 -6.26 -1.18 3.57
N TRP A 257 -7.39 -1.60 3.00
CA TRP A 257 -8.68 -0.93 3.20
C TRP A 257 -9.09 -0.93 4.67
N LEU A 258 -9.01 -2.08 5.36
CA LEU A 258 -9.35 -2.20 6.78
C LEU A 258 -8.46 -1.31 7.66
N THR A 259 -7.15 -1.28 7.38
CA THR A 259 -6.19 -0.46 8.12
C THR A 259 -6.52 1.02 7.94
N ALA A 260 -6.73 1.47 6.71
CA ALA A 260 -7.10 2.85 6.42
C ALA A 260 -8.44 3.23 7.06
N TYR A 261 -9.44 2.34 7.04
CA TYR A 261 -10.71 2.58 7.72
C TYR A 261 -10.55 2.68 9.24
N ARG A 262 -9.75 1.80 9.87
CA ARG A 262 -9.51 1.86 11.31
C ARG A 262 -8.78 3.11 11.75
N LEU A 263 -7.84 3.61 10.94
CA LEU A 263 -7.11 4.83 11.23
C LEU A 263 -7.98 6.09 11.09
N THR A 264 -8.99 6.06 10.21
CA THR A 264 -9.71 7.28 9.81
C THR A 264 -11.18 7.32 10.21
N GLY A 265 -11.79 6.16 10.51
CA GLY A 265 -13.24 6.02 10.68
C GLY A 265 -14.07 6.34 9.42
N SER A 266 -13.42 6.54 8.27
CA SER A 266 -14.02 7.14 7.07
C SER A 266 -13.90 6.19 5.88
N PRO A 267 -15.02 5.63 5.37
CA PRO A 267 -14.99 4.76 4.20
C PRO A 267 -14.45 5.44 2.93
N PRO A 268 -14.76 6.72 2.62
CA PRO A 268 -14.14 7.40 1.49
C PRO A 268 -12.62 7.51 1.61
N ALA A 269 -12.10 7.74 2.81
CA ALA A 269 -10.65 7.80 3.04
C ALA A 269 -10.02 6.41 2.90
N ALA A 270 -10.72 5.36 3.34
CA ALA A 270 -10.28 3.98 3.19
C ALA A 270 -10.22 3.55 1.71
N TRP A 271 -11.22 3.90 0.90
CA TRP A 271 -11.22 3.65 -0.54
C TRP A 271 -10.13 4.42 -1.28
N PHE A 272 -9.89 5.68 -0.89
CA PHE A 272 -8.78 6.46 -1.44
C PHE A 272 -7.43 5.83 -1.09
N GLY A 273 -7.20 5.49 0.19
CA GLY A 273 -5.97 4.84 0.64
C GLY A 273 -5.76 3.47 0.01
N TRP A 274 -6.84 2.68 -0.12
CA TRP A 274 -6.83 1.42 -0.86
C TRP A 274 -6.41 1.64 -2.31
N ALA A 275 -7.03 2.57 -3.05
CA ALA A 275 -6.68 2.84 -4.44
C ALA A 275 -5.22 3.31 -4.58
N ALA A 276 -4.79 4.19 -3.68
CA ALA A 276 -3.44 4.76 -3.66
C ALA A 276 -2.32 3.73 -3.38
N VAL A 277 -2.65 2.54 -2.89
CA VAL A 277 -1.68 1.43 -2.70
C VAL A 277 -1.90 0.37 -3.78
N THR A 278 -3.15 -0.08 -3.92
CA THR A 278 -3.58 -1.24 -4.70
C THR A 278 -3.49 -1.02 -6.21
N LEU A 279 -3.63 0.23 -6.67
CA LEU A 279 -3.64 0.60 -8.09
C LEU A 279 -2.35 1.31 -8.53
N THR A 280 -1.33 1.33 -7.67
CA THR A 280 -0.01 1.86 -8.07
C THR A 280 0.61 0.93 -9.10
N VAL A 281 1.28 1.51 -10.11
CA VAL A 281 1.91 0.73 -11.19
C VAL A 281 2.79 -0.42 -10.64
N PRO A 282 3.69 -0.21 -9.65
CA PRO A 282 4.50 -1.30 -9.13
C PRO A 282 3.66 -2.42 -8.51
N PHE A 283 2.78 -2.09 -7.55
CA PHE A 283 1.99 -3.13 -6.86
C PHE A 283 1.05 -3.85 -7.84
N PHE A 284 0.46 -3.11 -8.78
CA PHE A 284 -0.50 -3.64 -9.75
C PHE A 284 0.08 -4.78 -10.59
N PHE A 285 1.26 -4.59 -11.17
CA PHE A 285 1.89 -5.64 -11.99
C PHE A 285 2.51 -6.75 -11.14
N HIS A 286 3.04 -6.43 -9.96
CA HIS A 286 3.54 -7.45 -9.04
C HIS A 286 2.42 -8.29 -8.40
N ALA A 287 1.16 -7.85 -8.44
CA ALA A 287 0.05 -8.53 -7.78
C ALA A 287 -0.22 -9.94 -8.31
N PHE A 288 0.16 -10.21 -9.55
CA PHE A 288 -0.08 -11.48 -10.24
C PHE A 288 1.18 -12.09 -10.88
N ALA A 289 2.27 -11.34 -10.97
CA ALA A 289 3.55 -11.85 -11.44
C ALA A 289 4.23 -12.73 -10.37
N VAL A 290 4.99 -13.75 -10.81
CA VAL A 290 5.68 -14.71 -9.92
C VAL A 290 6.95 -14.11 -9.34
N TYR A 291 6.76 -13.07 -8.50
CA TYR A 291 7.78 -12.42 -7.71
C TYR A 291 7.38 -12.38 -6.23
N PRO A 292 8.35 -12.33 -5.31
CA PRO A 292 8.06 -12.31 -3.87
C PRO A 292 7.42 -10.99 -3.41
N ASP A 293 7.44 -9.94 -4.24
CA ASP A 293 7.12 -8.56 -3.89
C ASP A 293 5.71 -8.34 -3.36
N ALA A 294 4.68 -8.66 -4.15
CA ALA A 294 3.29 -8.43 -3.74
C ALA A 294 2.86 -9.38 -2.62
N THR A 295 3.31 -10.64 -2.67
CA THR A 295 3.12 -11.61 -1.58
C THR A 295 3.73 -11.10 -0.28
N GLY A 296 4.98 -10.62 -0.33
CA GLY A 296 5.67 -10.03 0.81
C GLY A 296 4.95 -8.80 1.36
N ALA A 297 4.46 -7.92 0.47
CA ALA A 297 3.65 -6.77 0.87
C ALA A 297 2.32 -7.19 1.55
N ALA A 298 1.63 -8.21 1.06
CA ALA A 298 0.43 -8.75 1.69
C ALA A 298 0.72 -9.31 3.09
N LEU A 299 1.83 -10.04 3.26
CA LEU A 299 2.27 -10.56 4.57
C LEU A 299 2.66 -9.43 5.53
N VAL A 300 3.37 -8.40 5.06
CA VAL A 300 3.68 -7.19 5.83
C VAL A 300 2.40 -6.51 6.31
N MET A 301 1.38 -6.42 5.46
CA MET A 301 0.10 -5.81 5.81
C MET A 301 -0.62 -6.55 6.94
N THR A 302 -0.37 -7.85 7.14
CA THR A 302 -0.92 -8.57 8.31
C THR A 302 -0.37 -8.00 9.62
N ALA A 303 0.92 -7.68 9.68
CA ALA A 303 1.57 -7.12 10.87
C ALA A 303 1.22 -5.64 11.07
N VAL A 304 1.14 -4.86 9.99
CA VAL A 304 0.68 -3.46 10.04
C VAL A 304 -0.76 -3.38 10.56
N TYR A 305 -1.66 -4.22 10.03
CA TYR A 305 -3.04 -4.30 10.52
C TYR A 305 -3.10 -4.69 12.01
N ALA A 306 -2.27 -5.65 12.44
CA ALA A 306 -2.18 -6.04 13.85
C ALA A 306 -1.71 -4.89 14.75
N LEU A 307 -0.70 -4.11 14.33
CA LEU A 307 -0.22 -2.94 15.07
C LEU A 307 -1.31 -1.87 15.19
N VAL A 308 -2.02 -1.58 14.11
CA VAL A 308 -3.13 -0.60 14.14
C VAL A 308 -4.28 -1.08 15.01
N ASP A 309 -4.62 -2.38 14.97
CA ASP A 309 -5.64 -2.94 15.87
C ASP A 309 -5.23 -2.88 17.34
N LEU A 310 -3.95 -3.12 17.66
CA LEU A 310 -3.42 -2.96 19.01
C LEU A 310 -3.48 -1.50 19.50
N GLU A 311 -3.29 -0.52 18.62
CA GLU A 311 -3.37 0.89 19.02
C GLU A 311 -4.83 1.35 19.20
N MET A 312 -5.71 0.92 18.30
CA MET A 312 -7.08 1.43 18.24
C MET A 312 -8.07 0.70 19.16
N VAL A 313 -7.80 -0.55 19.55
CA VAL A 313 -8.71 -1.34 20.39
C VAL A 313 -8.11 -1.50 21.79
N PRO A 314 -8.78 -1.02 22.85
CA PRO A 314 -8.32 -1.23 24.23
C PRO A 314 -8.18 -2.71 24.59
N PRO A 315 -7.20 -3.10 25.42
CA PRO A 315 -6.97 -4.51 25.78
C PRO A 315 -8.21 -5.25 26.31
N ALA A 316 -9.06 -4.57 27.08
CA ALA A 316 -10.27 -5.14 27.67
C ALA A 316 -11.34 -5.54 26.64
N LEU A 317 -11.32 -4.96 25.44
CA LEU A 317 -12.28 -5.23 24.36
C LEU A 317 -11.73 -6.19 23.30
N ARG A 318 -10.47 -6.67 23.46
CA ARG A 318 -9.86 -7.55 22.47
C ARG A 318 -10.31 -9.00 22.70
N PRO A 319 -10.79 -9.69 21.66
CA PRO A 319 -11.09 -11.11 21.79
C PRO A 319 -9.79 -11.89 22.05
N PRO A 320 -9.76 -12.81 23.02
CA PRO A 320 -8.61 -13.67 23.25
C PRO A 320 -8.52 -14.68 22.09
N SER A 321 -7.62 -14.43 21.12
CA SER A 321 -7.42 -15.31 19.98
C SER A 321 -5.95 -15.63 19.77
N LEU A 322 -5.51 -16.78 20.27
CA LEU A 322 -4.14 -17.27 20.06
C LEU A 322 -3.87 -17.60 18.59
N LEU A 323 -4.87 -18.16 17.91
CA LEU A 323 -4.78 -18.46 16.47
C LEU A 323 -4.47 -17.21 15.66
N ARG A 324 -5.13 -16.08 15.95
CA ARG A 324 -4.85 -14.82 15.26
C ARG A 324 -3.38 -14.40 15.40
N TRP A 325 -2.82 -14.50 16.60
CA TRP A 325 -1.42 -14.15 16.85
C TRP A 325 -0.45 -15.12 16.19
N ALA A 326 -0.77 -16.42 16.19
CA ALA A 326 -0.02 -17.43 15.46
C ALA A 326 -0.03 -17.18 13.95
N LEU A 327 -1.15 -16.73 13.37
CA LEU A 327 -1.22 -16.37 11.95
C LEU A 327 -0.38 -15.13 11.61
N HIS A 328 -0.37 -14.11 12.46
CA HIS A 328 0.56 -12.98 12.30
C HIS A 328 2.02 -13.41 12.43
N GLY A 329 2.32 -14.31 13.36
CA GLY A 329 3.64 -14.93 13.53
C GLY A 329 4.07 -15.71 12.29
N LEU A 330 3.17 -16.55 11.74
CA LEU A 330 3.40 -17.29 10.52
C LEU A 330 3.70 -16.36 9.34
N ALA A 331 2.93 -15.29 9.16
CA ALA A 331 3.17 -14.31 8.10
C ALA A 331 4.57 -13.68 8.20
N LEU A 332 5.00 -13.30 9.40
CA LEU A 332 6.36 -12.78 9.65
C LEU A 332 7.44 -13.84 9.42
N ALA A 333 7.15 -15.10 9.77
CA ALA A 333 8.08 -16.21 9.63
C ALA A 333 8.36 -16.59 8.17
N VAL A 334 7.39 -16.38 7.27
CA VAL A 334 7.52 -16.66 5.82
C VAL A 334 8.34 -15.59 5.09
N LEU A 335 8.33 -14.35 5.56
CA LEU A 335 8.95 -13.21 4.89
C LEU A 335 10.44 -13.42 4.51
N PRO A 336 11.35 -13.87 5.41
CA PRO A 336 12.74 -14.12 5.05
C PRO A 336 12.89 -15.14 3.92
N TRP A 337 12.04 -16.17 3.90
CA TRP A 337 12.05 -17.22 2.89
C TRP A 337 11.59 -16.77 1.50
N LEU A 338 10.77 -15.72 1.43
CA LEU A 338 10.43 -15.10 0.14
C LEU A 338 11.63 -14.39 -0.46
N HIS A 339 12.38 -13.64 0.36
CA HIS A 339 13.64 -12.99 -0.03
C HIS A 339 14.35 -12.46 1.22
N THR A 340 15.68 -12.57 1.28
CA THR A 340 16.53 -12.09 2.39
C THR A 340 16.26 -10.64 2.83
N ARG A 341 16.00 -9.71 1.89
CA ARG A 341 15.65 -8.30 2.17
C ARG A 341 14.45 -8.12 3.10
N TYR A 342 13.53 -9.10 3.17
CA TYR A 342 12.39 -9.04 4.07
C TYR A 342 12.71 -9.44 5.51
N ALA A 343 13.91 -9.98 5.79
CA ALA A 343 14.31 -10.31 7.15
C ALA A 343 14.28 -9.08 8.07
N LEU A 344 14.71 -7.92 7.57
CA LEU A 344 14.64 -6.67 8.33
C LEU A 344 13.20 -6.27 8.64
N ALA A 345 12.31 -6.31 7.64
CA ALA A 345 10.90 -5.99 7.83
C ALA A 345 10.23 -6.95 8.84
N ALA A 346 10.51 -8.26 8.72
CA ALA A 346 10.00 -9.27 9.64
C ALA A 346 10.48 -9.04 11.08
N GLY A 347 11.78 -8.78 11.26
CA GLY A 347 12.39 -8.52 12.57
C GLY A 347 11.84 -7.25 13.23
N VAL A 348 11.76 -6.14 12.49
CA VAL A 348 11.26 -4.86 13.02
C VAL A 348 9.79 -4.94 13.38
N LEU A 349 8.94 -5.45 12.48
CA LEU A 349 7.50 -5.56 12.73
C LEU A 349 7.20 -6.57 13.86
N GLY A 350 7.92 -7.69 13.88
CA GLY A 350 7.85 -8.68 14.96
C GLY A 350 8.23 -8.08 16.31
N ALA A 351 9.32 -7.32 16.37
CA ALA A 351 9.75 -6.62 17.59
C ALA A 351 8.71 -5.57 18.04
N CYS A 352 8.18 -4.75 17.12
CA CYS A 352 7.14 -3.77 17.44
C CYS A 352 5.90 -4.45 18.04
N LEU A 353 5.42 -5.54 17.43
CA LEU A 353 4.28 -6.30 17.95
C LEU A 353 4.59 -6.93 19.31
N ALA A 354 5.77 -7.54 19.45
CA ALA A 354 6.21 -8.15 20.71
C ALA A 354 6.25 -7.12 21.85
N LEU A 355 6.88 -5.95 21.62
CA LEU A 355 6.96 -4.86 22.60
C LEU A 355 5.59 -4.36 23.02
N ARG A 356 4.64 -4.23 22.08
CA ARG A 356 3.27 -3.81 22.39
C ARG A 356 2.53 -4.87 23.22
N LEU A 357 2.69 -6.15 22.89
CA LEU A 357 2.09 -7.25 23.66
C LEU A 357 2.68 -7.37 25.07
N LEU A 358 4.00 -7.19 25.20
CA LEU A 358 4.72 -7.11 26.48
C LEU A 358 4.18 -5.98 27.35
N GLY A 359 4.02 -4.77 26.80
CA GLY A 359 3.47 -3.61 27.52
C GLY A 359 2.06 -3.84 28.05
N THR A 360 1.27 -4.67 27.36
CA THR A 360 -0.08 -5.07 27.81
C THR A 360 -0.11 -6.36 28.63
N ARG A 361 1.05 -6.94 28.97
CA ARG A 361 1.20 -8.22 29.70
C ARG A 361 0.46 -9.40 29.03
N ALA A 362 0.33 -9.36 27.70
CA ALA A 362 -0.38 -10.37 26.92
C ALA A 362 0.52 -11.58 26.58
N TRP A 363 1.06 -12.25 27.60
CA TRP A 363 2.11 -13.27 27.46
C TRP A 363 1.72 -14.44 26.54
N ARG A 364 0.46 -14.90 26.60
CA ARG A 364 -0.01 -16.02 25.75
C ARG A 364 -0.05 -15.62 24.27
N SER A 365 -0.49 -14.39 23.98
CA SER A 365 -0.50 -13.83 22.62
C SER A 365 0.92 -13.63 22.09
N LEU A 366 1.84 -13.20 22.96
CA LEU A 366 3.26 -13.07 22.62
C LEU A 366 3.88 -14.42 22.28
N ALA A 367 3.64 -15.44 23.10
CA ALA A 367 4.14 -16.79 22.84
C ALA A 367 3.59 -17.34 21.51
N ALA A 368 2.29 -17.14 21.24
CA ALA A 368 1.68 -17.54 19.97
C ALA A 368 2.27 -16.78 18.76
N LEU A 369 2.55 -15.48 18.90
CA LEU A 369 3.18 -14.67 17.86
C LEU A 369 4.61 -15.15 17.55
N LEU A 370 5.40 -15.51 18.57
CA LEU A 370 6.83 -15.80 18.42
C LEU A 370 7.15 -17.28 18.14
N ALA A 371 6.23 -18.21 18.43
CA ALA A 371 6.48 -19.64 18.28
C ALA A 371 7.00 -20.03 16.88
N ILE A 372 6.33 -19.56 15.83
CA ILE A 372 6.67 -19.90 14.44
C ILE A 372 7.90 -19.09 13.94
N PRO A 373 8.00 -17.75 14.17
CA PRO A 373 9.19 -16.99 13.80
C PRO A 373 10.49 -17.53 14.39
N VAL A 374 10.50 -17.96 15.66
CA VAL A 374 11.71 -18.49 16.31
C VAL A 374 12.17 -19.79 15.66
N ALA A 375 11.25 -20.72 15.42
CA ALA A 375 11.55 -21.97 14.72
C ALA A 375 12.02 -21.72 13.27
N SER A 376 11.35 -20.80 12.56
CA SER A 376 11.71 -20.39 11.21
C SER A 376 13.10 -19.77 11.14
N ALA A 377 13.44 -18.88 12.08
CA ALA A 377 14.76 -18.27 12.17
C ALA A 377 15.86 -19.30 12.44
N ALA A 378 15.60 -20.28 13.30
CA ALA A 378 16.54 -21.36 13.57
C ALA A 378 16.75 -22.31 12.37
N ALA A 379 15.77 -22.41 11.47
CA ALA A 379 15.91 -23.18 10.22
C ALA A 379 16.52 -22.37 9.06
N TRP A 380 16.50 -21.04 9.17
CA TRP A 380 17.03 -20.12 8.15
C TRP A 380 18.54 -19.93 8.25
N PHE A 381 19.08 -19.91 9.47
CA PHE A 381 20.51 -19.88 9.77
C PHE A 381 21.08 -21.29 9.88
#